data_AF-A0ABD2PA03-F1
#
_entry.id   AF-A0ABD2PA03-F1
#
_cell.length_a   1.000
_cell.length_b   1.000
_cell.length_c   1.000
_cell.angle_alpha   90.00
_cell.angle_beta   90.00
_cell.angle_gamma   90.00
#
_symmetry.space_group_name_H-M   'P 1'
#
loop_
_entity.id
_entity.type
_entity.pdbx_description
1 polymer ?
#
loop_
_entity_poly.entity_id
_entity_poly.type
_entity_poly.pdbx_seq_one_letter_code
_entity_poly.pdbx_strand_id
1 'polypeptide(L)'
;MYRTIHLYSDMWKYFDNGLYKFLLRYIYIPAMKSSYFKNKLIASLLCFIFVYVWHGVDLYIFIWVFLNFFGILIENISVSFYNTHLKDLEIVEYFGKSTIRRITCFLASFVLAISAISNFYFFAGINIGTIFFTRVLEGSFTSNAVLILALYCCCQFSTELQYKSTSQKNEKQL
;
A
#
# COMPACT_ATOMS: atom_id res chain seq x y z
N MET A 1 -13.66 2.16 -9.45
CA MET A 1 -12.89 2.69 -8.31
C MET A 1 -11.87 3.68 -8.86
N TYR A 2 -11.81 4.91 -8.36
CA TYR A 2 -10.64 5.77 -8.60
C TYR A 2 -9.45 4.99 -8.09
N ARG A 3 -8.54 4.62 -8.99
CA ARG A 3 -7.34 3.86 -8.63
C ARG A 3 -6.41 4.84 -7.94
N THR A 4 -6.54 4.96 -6.63
CA THR A 4 -5.82 5.96 -5.86
C THR A 4 -4.35 5.52 -5.74
N ILE A 5 -3.37 6.37 -6.09
CA ILE A 5 -1.90 6.15 -5.97
C ILE A 5 -1.45 5.87 -4.51
N HIS A 6 -2.38 5.81 -3.56
CA HIS A 6 -2.15 5.31 -2.20
C HIS A 6 -2.13 3.80 -2.10
N LEU A 7 -2.30 3.09 -3.21
CA LEU A 7 -2.08 1.66 -3.25
C LEU A 7 -0.61 1.41 -2.89
N TYR A 8 -0.40 0.57 -1.89
CA TYR A 8 0.89 0.07 -1.48
C TYR A 8 1.67 -0.52 -2.67
N SER A 9 0.96 -1.10 -3.64
CA SER A 9 1.55 -1.57 -4.90
C SER A 9 2.12 -0.45 -5.77
N ASP A 10 1.52 0.74 -5.80
CA ASP A 10 2.05 1.91 -6.51
C ASP A 10 3.29 2.47 -5.81
N MET A 11 3.33 2.46 -4.47
CA MET A 11 4.56 2.81 -3.74
C MET A 11 5.74 1.97 -4.21
N TRP A 12 5.60 0.64 -4.26
CA TRP A 12 6.68 -0.24 -4.72
C TRP A 12 7.11 0.00 -6.17
N LYS A 13 6.17 0.41 -7.03
CA LYS A 13 6.47 0.75 -8.43
C LYS A 13 7.34 1.99 -8.57
N TYR A 14 7.16 2.99 -7.71
CA TYR A 14 7.88 4.27 -7.78
C TYR A 14 9.04 4.38 -6.79
N PHE A 15 9.09 3.53 -5.76
CA PHE A 15 10.17 3.49 -4.78
C PHE A 15 11.51 3.12 -5.41
N ASP A 16 11.54 2.01 -6.15
CA ASP A 16 12.69 1.60 -6.97
C ASP A 16 12.19 0.98 -8.27
N ASN A 17 12.25 1.77 -9.34
CA ASN A 17 11.78 1.35 -10.65
C ASN A 17 12.65 0.22 -11.25
N GLY A 18 13.95 0.19 -10.93
CA GLY A 18 14.88 -0.83 -11.43
C GLY A 18 14.57 -2.18 -10.80
N LEU A 19 14.53 -2.21 -9.47
CA LEU A 19 14.16 -3.40 -8.70
C LEU A 19 12.75 -3.86 -9.06
N TYR A 20 11.78 -2.95 -9.13
CA TYR A 20 10.40 -3.29 -9.51
C TYR A 20 10.32 -3.97 -10.88
N LYS A 21 10.98 -3.42 -11.90
CA LYS A 21 11.01 -4.03 -13.25
C LYS A 21 11.68 -5.40 -13.25
N PHE A 22 12.76 -5.55 -12.48
CA PHE A 22 13.45 -6.83 -12.34
C PHE A 22 12.54 -7.89 -11.71
N LEU A 23 11.97 -7.59 -10.53
CA LEU A 23 11.04 -8.48 -9.83
C LEU A 23 9.88 -8.89 -10.74
N LEU A 24 9.30 -7.91 -11.43
CA LEU A 24 8.14 -8.12 -12.27
C LEU A 24 8.45 -9.04 -13.46
N ARG A 25 9.56 -8.79 -14.15
CA ARG A 25 9.96 -9.54 -15.36
C ARG A 25 10.46 -10.94 -15.05
N TYR A 26 11.25 -11.10 -14.00
CA TYR A 26 12.01 -12.34 -13.76
C TYR A 26 11.42 -13.22 -12.67
N ILE A 27 10.57 -12.70 -11.78
CA ILE A 27 10.01 -13.45 -10.66
C ILE A 27 8.48 -13.48 -10.75
N TYR A 28 7.84 -12.30 -10.70
CA TYR A 28 6.39 -12.20 -10.58
C TYR A 28 5.65 -12.79 -11.80
N ILE A 29 5.95 -12.34 -13.02
CA ILE A 29 5.27 -12.83 -14.24
C ILE A 29 5.53 -14.33 -14.44
N PRO A 30 6.78 -14.83 -14.37
CA PRO A 30 7.03 -16.27 -14.52
C PRO A 30 6.39 -17.13 -13.43
N ALA A 31 6.30 -16.64 -12.19
CA ALA A 31 5.64 -17.35 -11.10
C ALA A 31 4.10 -17.31 -11.18
N MET A 32 3.54 -16.28 -11.81
CA MET A 32 2.09 -16.11 -11.95
C MET A 32 1.54 -17.02 -13.06
N LYS A 33 1.36 -18.31 -12.73
CA LYS A 33 0.84 -19.33 -13.66
C LYS A 33 -0.63 -19.14 -14.06
N SER A 34 -1.42 -18.43 -13.25
CA SER A 34 -2.80 -18.04 -13.60
C SER A 34 -3.24 -16.80 -12.84
N SER A 35 -4.41 -16.27 -13.21
CA SER A 35 -5.02 -15.09 -12.57
C SER A 35 -5.65 -15.35 -11.19
N TYR A 36 -5.65 -16.60 -10.71
CA TYR A 36 -6.19 -16.97 -9.40
C TYR A 36 -5.46 -16.23 -8.28
N PHE A 37 -6.22 -15.81 -7.26
CA PHE A 37 -5.70 -15.07 -6.10
C PHE A 37 -4.51 -15.78 -5.43
N LYS A 38 -4.58 -17.11 -5.25
CA LYS A 38 -3.49 -17.92 -4.69
C LYS A 38 -2.19 -17.78 -5.48
N ASN A 39 -2.26 -17.76 -6.81
CA ASN A 39 -1.07 -17.64 -7.66
C ASN A 39 -0.47 -16.24 -7.59
N LYS A 40 -1.30 -15.19 -7.49
CA LYS A 40 -0.84 -13.82 -7.24
C LYS A 40 -0.15 -13.69 -5.88
N LEU A 41 -0.69 -14.35 -4.85
CA LEU A 41 -0.07 -14.37 -3.52
C LEU A 41 1.29 -15.08 -3.53
N ILE A 42 1.38 -16.26 -4.17
CA ILE A 42 2.65 -16.99 -4.28
C ILE A 42 3.67 -16.18 -5.07
N ALA A 43 3.29 -15.59 -6.20
CA ALA A 43 4.16 -14.74 -7.00
C ALA A 43 4.66 -13.52 -6.20
N SER A 44 3.77 -12.87 -5.43
CA SER A 44 4.14 -11.76 -4.55
C SER A 44 5.10 -12.22 -3.46
N LEU A 45 4.81 -13.33 -2.79
CA LEU A 45 5.65 -13.90 -1.73
C LEU A 45 7.06 -14.21 -2.25
N LEU A 46 7.19 -14.81 -3.43
CA LEU A 46 8.50 -15.09 -4.05
C LEU A 46 9.29 -13.80 -4.31
N CYS A 47 8.63 -12.72 -4.74
CA CYS A 47 9.29 -11.43 -4.90
C CYS A 47 9.83 -10.91 -3.57
N PHE A 48 9.04 -10.96 -2.49
CA PHE A 48 9.48 -10.50 -1.18
C PHE A 48 10.55 -11.39 -0.54
N ILE A 49 10.52 -12.70 -0.78
CA ILE A 49 11.60 -13.62 -0.39
C ILE A 49 12.90 -13.22 -1.09
N PHE A 50 12.86 -12.93 -2.40
CA PHE A 50 14.04 -12.45 -3.12
C PHE A 50 14.54 -11.12 -2.54
N VAL A 51 13.66 -10.15 -2.30
CA VAL A 51 14.02 -8.85 -1.72
C VAL A 51 14.71 -9.05 -0.35
N TYR A 52 14.18 -9.94 0.48
CA TYR A 52 14.79 -10.26 1.78
C TYR A 52 16.22 -10.80 1.63
N VAL A 53 16.41 -11.79 0.78
CA VAL A 53 17.74 -12.38 0.55
C VAL A 53 18.70 -11.37 -0.08
N TRP A 54 18.22 -10.55 -1.02
CA TRP A 54 19.00 -9.54 -1.72
C TRP A 54 19.54 -8.43 -0.80
N HIS A 55 18.73 -7.98 0.15
CA HIS A 55 19.11 -6.91 1.07
C HIS A 55 19.92 -7.37 2.29
N GLY A 56 20.07 -8.68 2.48
CA GLY A 56 20.73 -9.27 3.64
C GLY A 56 19.73 -9.90 4.60
N VAL A 57 20.08 -11.11 5.08
CA VAL A 57 19.22 -11.93 5.95
C VAL A 57 19.37 -11.46 7.39
N ASP A 58 18.81 -10.28 7.68
CA ASP A 58 18.80 -9.66 9.01
C ASP A 58 17.37 -9.44 9.53
N LEU A 59 17.20 -9.40 10.86
CA LEU A 59 15.88 -9.25 11.48
C LEU A 59 15.15 -7.96 11.09
N TYR A 60 15.86 -6.83 10.98
CA TYR A 60 15.24 -5.55 10.61
C TYR A 60 14.80 -5.53 9.13
N ILE A 61 15.55 -6.18 8.23
CA ILE A 61 15.15 -6.39 6.84
C ILE A 61 13.93 -7.34 6.80
N PHE A 62 13.94 -8.40 7.60
CA PHE A 62 12.79 -9.32 7.70
C PHE A 62 11.52 -8.57 8.10
N ILE A 63 11.56 -7.75 9.15
CA ILE A 63 10.43 -6.94 9.61
C ILE A 63 9.95 -6.00 8.49
N TRP A 64 10.88 -5.30 7.83
CA TRP A 64 10.55 -4.42 6.72
C TRP A 64 9.85 -5.15 5.56
N VAL A 65 10.43 -6.25 5.09
CA VAL A 65 9.87 -7.10 4.02
C VAL A 65 8.50 -7.63 4.43
N PHE A 66 8.37 -8.12 5.66
CA PHE A 66 7.14 -8.70 6.18
C PHE A 66 6.00 -7.67 6.25
N LEU A 67 6.25 -6.49 6.82
CA LEU A 67 5.27 -5.41 6.89
C LEU A 67 4.85 -4.94 5.50
N ASN A 68 5.78 -4.89 4.55
CA ASN A 68 5.48 -4.53 3.17
C ASN A 68 4.66 -5.59 2.43
N PHE A 69 5.02 -6.86 2.56
CA PHE A 69 4.25 -7.96 2.01
C PHE A 69 2.82 -7.97 2.57
N PHE A 70 2.68 -7.75 3.88
CA PHE A 70 1.38 -7.69 4.53
C PHE A 70 0.52 -6.51 4.04
N GLY A 71 1.14 -5.34 3.80
CA GLY A 71 0.47 -4.20 3.18
C GLY A 71 -0.12 -4.53 1.81
N ILE A 72 0.66 -5.18 0.93
CA ILE A 72 0.19 -5.63 -0.39
C ILE A 72 -0.89 -6.71 -0.27
N LEU A 73 -0.78 -7.62 0.70
CA LEU A 73 -1.77 -8.66 0.95
C LEU A 73 -3.13 -8.05 1.34
N ILE A 74 -3.15 -7.12 2.31
CA ILE A 74 -4.36 -6.41 2.72
C ILE A 74 -4.99 -5.69 1.54
N GLU A 75 -4.19 -5.01 0.73
CA GLU A 75 -4.68 -4.31 -0.46
C GLU A 75 -5.36 -5.27 -1.43
N ASN A 76 -4.70 -6.39 -1.75
CA ASN A 76 -5.24 -7.38 -2.67
C ASN A 76 -6.54 -8.02 -2.15
N ILE A 77 -6.62 -8.30 -0.84
CA ILE A 77 -7.84 -8.79 -0.20
C ILE A 77 -8.93 -7.73 -0.27
N SER A 78 -8.63 -6.47 0.05
CA SER A 78 -9.58 -5.36 0.04
C SER A 78 -10.18 -5.14 -1.35
N VAL A 79 -9.33 -5.16 -2.39
CA VAL A 79 -9.77 -5.05 -3.79
C VAL A 79 -10.60 -6.26 -4.21
N SER A 80 -10.19 -7.48 -3.84
CA SER A 80 -10.97 -8.69 -4.15
C SER A 80 -12.32 -8.66 -3.47
N PHE A 81 -12.36 -8.37 -2.17
CA PHE A 81 -13.59 -8.28 -1.38
C PHE A 81 -14.56 -7.24 -1.95
N TYR A 82 -14.04 -6.05 -2.30
CA TYR A 82 -14.83 -5.02 -2.93
C TYR A 82 -15.45 -5.50 -4.25
N ASN A 83 -14.65 -6.09 -5.14
CA ASN A 83 -15.12 -6.52 -6.45
C ASN A 83 -16.12 -7.68 -6.38
N THR A 84 -16.02 -8.56 -5.38
CA THR A 84 -16.90 -9.73 -5.23
C THR A 84 -18.18 -9.41 -4.47
N HIS A 85 -18.11 -8.56 -3.45
CA HIS A 85 -19.22 -8.39 -2.50
C HIS A 85 -19.82 -7.00 -2.47
N LEU A 86 -19.06 -5.94 -2.75
CA LEU A 86 -19.52 -4.56 -2.54
C LEU A 86 -19.84 -3.81 -3.84
N LYS A 87 -19.24 -4.23 -4.96
CA LYS A 87 -19.34 -3.51 -6.23
C LYS A 87 -20.77 -3.46 -6.77
N ASP A 88 -21.55 -4.52 -6.56
CA ASP A 88 -22.91 -4.67 -7.09
C ASP A 88 -23.98 -4.33 -6.03
N LEU A 89 -23.58 -3.95 -4.81
CA LEU A 89 -24.51 -3.49 -3.79
C LEU A 89 -24.83 -2.01 -4.03
N GLU A 90 -26.11 -1.64 -3.92
CA GLU A 90 -26.61 -0.25 -3.94
C GLU A 90 -25.95 0.64 -2.86
N ILE A 91 -25.18 0.06 -1.94
CA ILE A 91 -24.37 0.75 -0.93
C ILE A 91 -23.46 1.82 -1.57
N VAL A 92 -22.91 1.57 -2.77
CA VAL A 92 -22.07 2.55 -3.47
C VAL A 92 -22.88 3.75 -3.96
N GLU A 93 -24.13 3.53 -4.36
CA GLU A 93 -25.07 4.59 -4.73
C GLU A 93 -25.58 5.33 -3.49
N TYR A 94 -25.84 4.62 -2.40
CA TYR A 94 -26.33 5.16 -1.13
C TYR A 94 -25.32 6.07 -0.41
N PHE A 95 -24.06 5.66 -0.30
CA PHE A 95 -23.05 6.43 0.44
C PHE A 95 -22.45 7.59 -0.38
N GLY A 96 -22.66 7.61 -1.70
CA GLY A 96 -22.11 8.63 -2.59
C GLY A 96 -20.57 8.57 -2.74
N LYS A 97 -20.07 9.04 -3.89
CA LYS A 97 -18.63 8.99 -4.23
C LYS A 97 -17.74 9.72 -3.21
N SER A 98 -18.25 10.78 -2.59
CA SER A 98 -17.51 11.60 -1.61
C SER A 98 -17.24 10.84 -0.31
N THR A 99 -18.23 10.15 0.24
CA THR A 99 -18.09 9.40 1.51
C THR A 99 -17.15 8.21 1.34
N ILE A 100 -17.26 7.49 0.22
CA ILE A 100 -16.36 6.39 -0.12
C ILE A 100 -14.92 6.88 -0.17
N ARG A 101 -14.66 8.03 -0.81
CA ARG A 101 -13.32 8.64 -0.83
C ARG A 101 -12.80 8.93 0.58
N ARG A 102 -13.63 9.49 1.47
CA ARG A 102 -13.24 9.79 2.86
C ARG A 102 -12.86 8.53 3.63
N ILE A 103 -13.69 7.49 3.54
CA ILE A 103 -13.43 6.20 4.21
C ILE A 103 -12.13 5.58 3.67
N THR A 104 -11.97 5.54 2.34
CA THR A 104 -10.75 4.96 1.73
C THR A 104 -9.49 5.74 2.10
N CYS A 105 -9.53 7.07 2.11
CA CYS A 105 -8.37 7.87 2.53
C CYS A 105 -8.05 7.68 4.02
N PHE A 106 -9.08 7.50 4.86
CA PHE A 106 -8.89 7.21 6.28
C PHE A 106 -8.20 5.85 6.46
N LEU A 107 -8.69 4.79 5.81
CA LEU A 107 -8.03 3.47 5.85
C LEU A 107 -6.60 3.51 5.27
N ALA A 108 -6.40 4.23 4.16
CA ALA A 108 -5.09 4.39 3.55
C ALA A 108 -4.09 5.08 4.48
N SER A 109 -4.55 5.98 5.36
CA SER A 109 -3.66 6.65 6.33
C SER A 109 -3.02 5.70 7.34
N PHE A 110 -3.75 4.65 7.78
CA PHE A 110 -3.18 3.60 8.63
C PHE A 110 -2.16 2.75 7.88
N VAL A 111 -2.48 2.36 6.65
CA VAL A 111 -1.57 1.60 5.79
C VAL A 111 -0.28 2.41 5.51
N LEU A 112 -0.42 3.72 5.29
CA LEU A 112 0.70 4.64 5.11
C LEU A 112 1.53 4.79 6.38
N ALA A 113 0.90 4.82 7.57
CA ALA A 113 1.62 4.83 8.84
C ALA A 113 2.49 3.57 9.02
N ILE A 114 1.90 2.39 8.76
CA ILE A 114 2.62 1.11 8.83
C ILE A 114 3.75 1.07 7.79
N SER A 115 3.52 1.59 6.58
CA SER A 115 4.56 1.74 5.55
C SER A 115 5.73 2.62 6.03
N ALA A 116 5.44 3.77 6.63
CA ALA A 116 6.45 4.68 7.14
C ALA A 116 7.29 4.02 8.25
N ILE A 117 6.65 3.32 9.18
CA ILE A 117 7.36 2.57 10.24
C ILE A 117 8.24 1.47 9.64
N SER A 118 7.71 0.74 8.65
CA SER A 118 8.47 -0.28 7.93
C SER A 118 9.75 0.29 7.32
N ASN A 119 9.69 1.48 6.71
CA ASN A 119 10.86 2.12 6.13
C ASN A 119 11.90 2.56 7.18
N PHE A 120 11.48 2.91 8.41
CA PHE A 120 12.43 3.17 9.49
C PHE A 120 13.22 1.91 9.89
N TYR A 121 12.59 0.74 9.90
CA TYR A 121 13.34 -0.52 10.11
C TYR A 121 14.39 -0.73 9.02
N PHE A 122 14.04 -0.47 7.76
CA PHE A 122 14.95 -0.64 6.62
C PHE A 122 16.15 0.31 6.66
N PHE A 123 15.91 1.62 6.82
CA PHE A 123 16.98 2.62 6.72
C PHE A 123 17.74 2.86 8.01
N ALA A 124 17.06 2.74 9.16
CA ALA A 124 17.59 3.15 10.46
C ALA A 124 17.85 1.95 11.40
N GLY A 125 17.58 0.73 10.94
CA GLY A 125 17.83 -0.50 11.67
C GLY A 125 16.83 -0.76 12.80
N ILE A 126 17.10 -1.85 13.54
CA ILE A 126 16.17 -2.40 14.53
C ILE A 126 15.82 -1.41 15.65
N ASN A 127 16.82 -0.73 16.21
CA ASN A 127 16.63 0.14 17.38
C ASN A 127 15.68 1.30 17.07
N ILE A 128 15.90 1.98 15.94
CA ILE A 128 15.12 3.16 15.55
C ILE A 128 13.72 2.71 15.09
N GLY A 129 13.63 1.65 14.27
CA GLY A 129 12.35 1.09 13.87
C GLY A 129 11.48 0.69 15.05
N THR A 130 12.05 0.04 16.07
CA THR A 130 11.33 -0.35 17.28
C THR A 130 10.90 0.85 18.10
N ILE A 131 11.73 1.90 18.25
CA ILE A 131 11.32 3.13 18.94
C ILE A 131 10.07 3.73 18.28
N PHE A 132 10.06 3.89 16.95
CA PHE A 132 8.90 4.45 16.25
C PHE A 132 7.67 3.54 16.37
N PHE A 133 7.84 2.23 16.24
CA PHE A 133 6.76 1.27 16.39
C PHE A 133 6.13 1.32 17.78
N THR A 134 6.95 1.25 18.83
CA THR A 134 6.50 1.35 20.23
C THR A 134 5.86 2.70 20.51
N ARG A 135 6.40 3.80 19.99
CA ARG A 135 5.81 5.14 20.16
C ARG A 135 4.43 5.29 19.52
N VAL A 136 4.17 4.60 18.42
CA VAL A 136 2.83 4.60 17.81
C VAL A 136 1.87 3.72 18.61
N LEU A 137 2.32 2.58 19.13
CA LEU A 137 1.47 1.68 19.92
C LEU A 137 1.14 2.21 21.32
N GLU A 138 2.14 2.73 22.03
CA GLU A 138 2.04 3.20 23.42
C GLU A 138 1.82 4.72 23.53
N GLY A 139 1.85 5.42 22.40
CA GLY A 139 1.67 6.86 22.34
C GLY A 139 0.29 7.29 22.83
N SER A 140 0.19 8.55 23.25
CA SER A 140 -1.10 9.14 23.63
C SER A 140 -2.10 9.09 22.47
N PHE A 141 -3.39 8.99 22.80
CA PHE A 141 -4.45 9.07 21.80
C PHE A 141 -4.33 10.33 20.94
N THR A 142 -4.03 11.48 21.57
CA THR A 142 -3.89 12.77 20.88
C THR A 142 -2.75 12.75 19.87
N SER A 143 -1.57 12.23 20.22
CA SER A 143 -0.44 12.14 19.28
C SER A 143 -0.75 11.25 18.09
N ASN A 144 -1.39 10.10 18.33
CA ASN A 144 -1.77 9.18 17.26
C ASN A 144 -2.88 9.77 16.38
N ALA A 145 -3.84 10.50 16.96
CA ALA A 145 -4.89 11.20 16.22
C ALA A 145 -4.29 12.28 15.31
N VAL A 146 -3.32 13.06 15.79
CA VAL A 146 -2.61 14.06 14.97
C VAL A 146 -1.84 13.40 13.83
N LEU A 147 -1.13 12.29 14.10
CA LEU A 147 -0.44 11.52 13.06
C LEU A 147 -1.39 11.04 11.98
N ILE A 148 -2.47 10.36 12.36
CA ILE A 148 -3.46 9.82 11.42
C ILE A 148 -4.14 10.94 10.64
N LEU A 149 -4.46 12.07 11.30
CA LEU A 149 -5.03 13.24 10.62
C LEU A 149 -4.06 13.81 9.56
N ALA A 150 -2.78 13.96 9.89
CA ALA A 150 -1.77 14.42 8.95
C ALA A 150 -1.65 13.49 7.74
N LEU A 151 -1.56 12.18 7.98
CA LEU A 151 -1.51 11.17 6.93
C LEU A 151 -2.80 11.12 6.10
N TYR A 152 -3.96 11.29 6.73
CA TYR A 152 -5.25 11.40 6.05
C TYR A 152 -5.29 12.61 5.11
N CYS A 153 -4.79 13.77 5.55
CA CYS A 153 -4.66 14.96 4.70
C CYS A 153 -3.75 14.69 3.49
N CYS A 154 -2.61 14.02 3.68
CA CYS A 154 -1.74 13.58 2.59
C CYS A 154 -2.48 12.65 1.62
N CYS A 155 -3.27 11.71 2.14
CA CYS A 155 -4.09 10.81 1.33
C CYS A 155 -5.15 11.59 0.51
N GLN A 156 -5.83 12.53 1.14
CA GLN A 156 -6.83 13.36 0.46
C GLN A 156 -6.22 14.22 -0.65
N PHE A 157 -5.08 14.85 -0.36
CA PHE A 157 -4.38 15.71 -1.31
C PHE A 157 -3.90 14.93 -2.55
N SER A 158 -3.22 13.79 -2.35
CA SER A 158 -2.75 12.99 -3.48
C SER A 158 -3.89 12.37 -4.28
N THR A 159 -5.02 12.03 -3.65
CA THR A 159 -6.24 11.59 -4.39
C THR A 159 -6.76 12.70 -5.30
N GLU A 160 -6.73 13.95 -4.84
CA GLU A 160 -7.16 15.11 -5.63
C GLU A 160 -6.24 15.38 -6.82
N LEU A 161 -4.92 15.34 -6.59
CA LEU A 161 -3.94 15.51 -7.66
C LEU A 161 -4.14 14.49 -8.78
N GLN A 162 -4.45 13.25 -8.43
CA GLN A 162 -4.71 12.19 -9.40
C GLN A 162 -5.96 12.43 -10.22
N TYR A 163 -7.04 12.83 -9.55
CA TYR A 163 -8.29 13.18 -10.22
C TYR A 163 -8.03 14.24 -11.30
N LYS A 164 -7.34 15.33 -10.93
CA LYS A 164 -6.95 16.38 -11.88
C LYS A 164 -6.06 15.88 -13.02
N SER A 165 -5.04 15.08 -12.71
CA SER A 165 -4.12 14.55 -13.73
C SER A 165 -4.81 13.63 -14.74
N THR A 166 -5.83 12.90 -14.30
CA THR A 166 -6.60 11.97 -15.15
C THR A 166 -7.58 12.76 -16.03
N SER A 167 -8.26 13.75 -15.48
CA SER A 167 -9.13 14.66 -16.26
C SER A 167 -8.36 15.38 -17.37
N GLN A 168 -7.17 15.91 -17.07
CA GLN A 168 -6.32 16.59 -18.07
C GLN A 168 -5.81 15.65 -19.18
N LYS A 169 -5.57 14.37 -18.87
CA LYS A 169 -5.19 13.39 -19.91
C LYS A 169 -6.35 13.07 -20.85
N ASN A 170 -7.56 12.99 -20.31
CA ASN A 170 -8.76 12.72 -21.10
C ASN A 170 -9.11 13.90 -22.01
N GLU A 171 -8.92 15.14 -21.56
CA GLU A 171 -9.12 16.35 -22.37
C GLU A 171 -8.10 16.47 -23.53
N LYS A 172 -6.88 15.95 -23.37
CA LYS A 172 -5.84 15.97 -24.43
C LYS A 172 -5.97 14.83 -25.45
N GLN A 173 -6.87 13.87 -25.22
CA GLN A 173 -7.15 12.75 -26.12
C GLN A 173 -8.45 12.94 -26.94
N LEU A 174 -9.13 14.07 -26.72
CA LEU A 174 -10.24 14.60 -27.52
C LEU A 174 -9.72 15.72 -28.43
#